data_AF-A0A3A8EWZ5-F1
#
_entry.id   AF-A0A3A8EWZ5-F1
#
_cell.length_a   1.000
_cell.length_b   1.000
_cell.length_c   1.000
_cell.angle_alpha   90.00
_cell.angle_beta   90.00
_cell.angle_gamma   90.00
#
_symmetry.space_group_name_H-M   'P 1'
#
loop_
_entity.id
_entity.type
_entity.pdbx_description
1 polymer ?
#
loop_
_entity_poly.entity_id
_entity_poly.type
_entity_poly.pdbx_seq_one_letter_code
_entity_poly.pdbx_strand_id
1 'polypeptide(L)'
;MAGVRLEFAQFGHFEYFNIYRNSVSTAIENLGEPIGISLTMYYEDLTVEPNQDYYYRAGVIRGSVENFSEEFHVKTLIEFDPPYDLVVEFKNDETNRLELNWKLDGFVDEQRYYCSETPINTENLPVPKAVLAGDARAYVDTDIEAGRTYYVRIGSVKNGIEKISAEKLVTSEKLLVFLPLTTNAVDYGSLGLTWSKQGSITHSSEGAYFNDDVASWIKQTTH
;
A
#
# COMPACT_ATOMS: atom_id res chain seq x y z
N MET A 1 13.42 11.51 -1.90
CA MET A 1 14.82 11.38 -2.38
C MET A 1 15.64 11.03 -1.17
N ALA A 2 16.40 9.93 -1.23
CA ALA A 2 17.38 9.64 -0.19
C ALA A 2 18.47 10.71 -0.24
N GLY A 3 18.99 11.10 0.91
CA GLY A 3 20.05 12.09 1.01
C GLY A 3 20.93 11.80 2.22
N VAL A 4 22.23 12.06 2.08
CA VAL A 4 23.16 12.04 3.20
C VAL A 4 23.59 13.47 3.50
N ARG A 5 23.35 13.92 4.72
CA ARG A 5 23.88 15.18 5.22
C ARG A 5 25.11 14.91 6.08
N LEU A 6 26.25 15.41 5.63
CA LEU A 6 27.52 15.41 6.36
C LEU A 6 27.64 16.72 7.13
N GLU A 7 28.03 16.64 8.39
CA GLU A 7 28.35 17.81 9.22
C GLU A 7 29.76 17.64 9.77
N PHE A 8 30.57 18.68 9.69
CA PHE A 8 31.97 18.67 10.12
C PHE A 8 32.37 20.02 10.70
N ALA A 9 33.37 20.04 11.57
CA ALA A 9 33.83 21.25 12.22
C ALA A 9 35.31 21.51 11.96
N GLN A 10 35.64 22.68 11.43
CA GLN A 10 37.00 23.18 11.33
C GLN A 10 37.14 24.53 12.03
N PHE A 11 38.16 24.66 12.88
CA PHE A 11 38.53 25.93 13.50
C PHE A 11 39.71 26.59 12.77
N GLY A 12 39.68 27.92 12.68
CA GLY A 12 40.69 28.73 11.98
C GLY A 12 40.39 28.93 10.48
N HIS A 13 41.27 29.64 9.78
CA HIS A 13 41.08 29.98 8.36
C HIS A 13 41.08 28.73 7.48
N PHE A 14 40.13 28.65 6.55
CA PHE A 14 40.05 27.65 5.48
C PHE A 14 39.37 28.28 4.28
N GLU A 15 39.56 27.68 3.10
CA GLU A 15 38.98 28.17 1.85
C GLU A 15 37.66 27.45 1.55
N TYR A 16 37.69 26.11 1.51
CA TYR A 16 36.54 25.25 1.29
C TYR A 16 36.85 23.80 1.71
N PHE A 17 35.85 22.93 1.61
CA PHE A 17 35.99 21.49 1.75
C PHE A 17 35.75 20.80 0.42
N ASN A 18 36.62 19.89 0.01
CA ASN A 18 36.32 18.86 -0.97
C ASN A 18 35.61 17.70 -0.28
N ILE A 19 34.57 17.18 -0.92
CA ILE A 19 33.83 16.03 -0.40
C ILE A 19 34.08 14.83 -1.31
N TYR A 20 34.59 13.76 -0.72
CA TYR A 20 34.87 12.50 -1.40
C TYR A 20 33.85 11.45 -0.96
N ARG A 21 33.45 10.60 -1.91
CA ARG A 21 32.51 9.49 -1.68
C ARG A 21 32.93 8.28 -2.48
N ASN A 22 33.05 7.15 -1.79
CA ASN A 22 33.39 5.87 -2.38
C ASN A 22 32.38 4.80 -1.94
N SER A 23 32.18 3.76 -2.76
CA SER A 23 31.30 2.62 -2.43
C SER A 23 31.97 1.56 -1.53
N VAL A 24 33.27 1.72 -1.27
CA VAL A 24 34.10 0.88 -0.40
C VAL A 24 35.05 1.77 0.39
N SER A 25 35.50 1.29 1.55
CA SER A 25 36.56 1.97 2.32
C SER A 25 37.79 2.18 1.44
N THR A 26 38.27 3.42 1.38
CA THR A 26 39.28 3.83 0.40
C THR A 26 40.37 4.68 1.08
N ALA A 27 41.64 4.32 0.83
CA ALA A 27 42.77 5.08 1.33
C ALA A 27 42.86 6.47 0.67
N ILE A 28 43.41 7.45 1.39
CA ILE A 28 43.41 8.88 0.99
C ILE A 28 44.02 9.10 -0.39
N GLU A 29 45.11 8.40 -0.70
CA GLU A 29 45.81 8.48 -1.98
C GLU A 29 45.00 7.95 -3.18
N ASN A 30 43.87 7.27 -2.93
CA ASN A 30 43.05 6.61 -3.94
C ASN A 30 41.61 7.17 -4.03
N LEU A 31 41.30 8.30 -3.38
CA LEU A 31 39.93 8.83 -3.31
C LEU A 31 39.34 9.22 -4.68
N GLY A 32 40.18 9.52 -5.67
CA GLY A 32 39.74 10.04 -6.96
C GLY A 32 39.33 11.53 -6.88
N GLU A 33 38.39 11.94 -7.71
CA GLU A 33 37.88 13.32 -7.73
C GLU A 33 36.79 13.53 -6.67
N PRO A 34 36.70 14.74 -6.07
CA PRO A 34 35.61 15.05 -5.15
C PRO A 34 34.26 15.07 -5.88
N ILE A 35 33.22 14.61 -5.20
CA ILE A 35 31.83 14.68 -5.68
C ILE A 35 31.24 16.09 -5.60
N GLY A 36 31.89 16.98 -4.85
CA GLY A 36 31.48 18.36 -4.70
C GLY A 36 32.36 19.13 -3.73
N ILE A 37 32.09 20.44 -3.62
CA ILE A 37 32.74 21.34 -2.68
C ILE A 37 31.73 21.92 -1.70
N SER A 38 32.18 22.26 -0.49
CA SER A 38 31.38 23.01 0.49
C SER A 38 32.14 24.20 1.04
N LEU A 39 31.48 25.36 1.11
CA LEU A 39 31.98 26.57 1.78
C LEU A 39 31.51 26.67 3.23
N THR A 40 30.69 25.71 3.67
CA THR A 40 30.07 25.67 4.99
C THR A 40 30.52 24.43 5.74
N MET A 41 30.12 24.32 7.01
CA MET A 41 30.42 23.18 7.89
C MET A 41 29.50 21.96 7.67
N TYR A 42 28.87 21.88 6.50
CA TYR A 42 28.02 20.76 6.12
C TYR A 42 27.97 20.58 4.59
N TYR A 43 27.60 19.39 4.14
CA TYR A 43 27.35 19.07 2.73
C TYR A 43 26.18 18.09 2.61
N GLU A 44 25.30 18.30 1.63
CA GLU A 44 24.16 17.42 1.36
C GLU A 44 24.39 16.68 0.04
N ASP A 45 24.61 15.36 0.13
CA ASP A 45 24.65 14.48 -1.03
C ASP A 45 23.26 13.93 -1.31
N LEU A 46 22.59 14.51 -2.31
CA LEU A 46 21.27 14.11 -2.79
C LEU A 46 21.33 13.12 -3.96
N THR A 47 22.54 12.64 -4.31
CA THR A 47 22.78 11.73 -5.43
C THR A 47 23.00 10.28 -4.99
N VAL A 48 22.79 10.00 -3.71
CA VAL A 48 22.91 8.65 -3.14
C VAL A 48 21.73 7.79 -3.54
N GLU A 49 22.01 6.52 -3.77
CA GLU A 49 21.00 5.49 -3.98
C GLU A 49 20.64 4.84 -2.63
N PRO A 50 19.40 4.37 -2.44
CA PRO A 50 18.99 3.67 -1.23
C PRO A 50 19.60 2.26 -1.13
N ASN A 51 19.76 1.77 0.10
CA ASN A 51 20.37 0.47 0.43
C ASN A 51 21.85 0.30 0.08
N GLN A 52 22.59 1.40 -0.04
CA GLN A 52 23.98 1.36 -0.47
C GLN A 52 24.91 1.83 0.64
N ASP A 53 26.03 1.14 0.77
CA ASP A 53 27.14 1.56 1.62
C ASP A 53 27.95 2.65 0.92
N TYR A 54 28.18 3.74 1.64
CA TYR A 54 29.00 4.86 1.22
C TYR A 54 30.01 5.24 2.30
N TYR A 55 31.21 5.58 1.84
CA TYR A 55 32.35 5.98 2.65
C TYR A 55 32.73 7.40 2.25
N TYR A 56 32.64 8.32 3.19
CA TYR A 56 32.86 9.75 2.97
C TYR A 56 34.12 10.23 3.68
N ARG A 57 34.79 11.19 3.05
CA ARG A 57 35.83 12.01 3.67
C ARG A 57 35.68 13.45 3.23
N ALA A 58 35.91 14.38 4.16
CA ALA A 58 36.01 15.80 3.87
C ALA A 58 37.48 16.21 3.87
N GLY A 59 37.96 16.78 2.77
CA GLY A 59 39.29 17.38 2.64
C GLY A 59 39.19 18.90 2.79
N VAL A 60 39.74 19.47 3.86
CA VAL A 60 39.74 20.93 4.05
C VAL A 60 40.94 21.57 3.34
N ILE A 61 40.65 22.57 2.51
CA ILE A 61 41.66 23.32 1.74
C ILE A 61 42.12 24.55 2.50
N ARG A 62 43.45 24.67 2.61
CA ARG A 62 44.16 25.80 3.23
C ARG A 62 45.37 26.15 2.38
N GLY A 63 45.25 27.15 1.50
CA GLY A 63 46.27 27.43 0.51
C GLY A 63 46.48 26.22 -0.40
N SER A 64 47.73 25.74 -0.51
CA SER A 64 48.08 24.60 -1.34
C SER A 64 48.01 23.24 -0.63
N VAL A 65 47.41 23.18 0.57
CA VAL A 65 47.37 21.97 1.39
C VAL A 65 45.93 21.54 1.62
N GLU A 66 45.68 20.26 1.41
CA GLU A 66 44.44 19.57 1.77
C GLU A 66 44.67 18.67 2.98
N ASN A 67 43.82 18.78 3.99
CA ASN A 67 43.85 17.90 5.17
C ASN A 67 42.54 17.12 5.25
N PHE A 68 42.62 15.82 5.44
CA PHE A 68 41.45 14.95 5.40
C PHE A 68 40.89 14.66 6.79
N SER A 69 39.58 14.51 6.86
CA SER A 69 38.89 13.91 8.01
C SER A 69 39.19 12.41 8.12
N GLU A 70 38.82 11.85 9.27
CA GLU A 70 38.56 10.41 9.36
C GLU A 70 37.48 9.98 8.36
N GLU A 71 37.48 8.70 8.01
CA GLU A 71 36.44 8.13 7.15
C GLU A 71 35.13 8.02 7.92
N PHE A 72 34.05 8.40 7.26
CA PHE A 72 32.70 8.23 7.77
C PHE A 72 31.94 7.23 6.90
N HIS A 73 31.47 6.14 7.51
CA HIS A 73 30.64 5.13 6.83
C HIS A 73 29.17 5.37 7.13
N VAL A 74 28.35 5.34 6.08
CA VAL A 74 26.90 5.36 6.18
C VAL A 74 26.30 4.33 5.22
N LYS A 75 25.28 3.64 5.69
CA LYS A 75 24.41 2.82 4.85
C LYS A 75 23.10 3.55 4.66
N THR A 76 22.76 3.90 3.42
CA THR A 76 21.46 4.51 3.13
C THR A 76 20.36 3.47 3.33
N LEU A 77 19.24 3.88 3.90
CA LEU A 77 18.08 3.01 4.09
C LEU A 77 17.17 3.04 2.87
N ILE A 78 16.41 1.96 2.69
CA ILE A 78 15.31 1.96 1.74
C ILE A 78 14.09 2.62 2.39
N GLU A 79 13.74 3.80 1.90
CA GLU A 79 12.55 4.54 2.34
C GLU A 79 11.46 4.48 1.24
N PHE A 80 10.50 3.58 1.42
CA PHE A 80 9.21 3.54 0.72
C PHE A 80 8.14 3.06 1.70
N ASP A 81 6.87 3.33 1.42
CA ASP A 81 5.77 2.93 2.29
C ASP A 81 5.06 1.66 1.77
N PRO A 82 4.49 0.84 2.65
CA PRO A 82 3.55 -0.18 2.20
C PRO A 82 2.32 0.49 1.55
N PRO A 83 1.63 -0.19 0.62
CA PRO A 83 0.33 0.27 0.15
C PRO A 83 -0.66 0.42 1.31
N TYR A 84 -1.51 1.43 1.23
CA TYR A 84 -2.48 1.76 2.27
C TYR A 84 -3.85 2.11 1.66
N ASP A 85 -4.85 2.32 2.53
CA ASP A 85 -6.25 2.56 2.12
C ASP A 85 -6.78 1.47 1.15
N LEU A 86 -6.41 0.21 1.38
CA LEU A 86 -6.85 -0.91 0.55
C LEU A 86 -8.36 -1.11 0.66
N VAL A 87 -9.05 -0.89 -0.45
CA VAL A 87 -10.46 -1.18 -0.65
C VAL A 87 -10.56 -2.40 -1.55
N VAL A 88 -11.38 -3.36 -1.12
CA VAL A 88 -11.67 -4.59 -1.86
C VAL A 88 -13.18 -4.77 -1.87
N GLU A 89 -13.75 -4.90 -3.07
CA GLU A 89 -15.18 -5.12 -3.27
C GLU A 89 -15.40 -6.40 -4.08
N PHE A 90 -16.34 -7.23 -3.64
CA PHE A 90 -16.78 -8.39 -4.41
C PHE A 90 -17.93 -8.02 -5.34
N LYS A 91 -17.84 -8.44 -6.61
CA LYS A 91 -18.89 -8.26 -7.63
C LYS A 91 -19.31 -9.61 -8.20
N ASN A 92 -20.61 -9.75 -8.49
CA ASN A 92 -21.23 -10.96 -9.05
C ASN A 92 -22.32 -10.66 -10.09
N ASP A 93 -22.18 -9.55 -10.82
CA ASP A 93 -23.09 -9.10 -11.88
C ASP A 93 -22.97 -9.91 -13.18
N GLU A 94 -21.81 -10.50 -13.47
CA GLU A 94 -21.58 -11.41 -14.60
C GLU A 94 -20.61 -12.54 -14.24
N THR A 95 -19.41 -12.15 -13.77
CA THR A 95 -18.36 -13.02 -13.28
C THR A 95 -17.98 -12.62 -11.87
N ASN A 96 -17.76 -13.62 -11.02
CA ASN A 96 -17.27 -13.40 -9.67
C ASN A 96 -15.88 -12.77 -9.74
N ARG A 97 -15.71 -11.61 -9.11
CA ARG A 97 -14.42 -10.92 -9.06
C ARG A 97 -14.26 -10.10 -7.80
N LEU A 98 -13.01 -9.85 -7.44
CA LEU A 98 -12.65 -8.78 -6.51
C LEU A 98 -12.13 -7.60 -7.32
N GLU A 99 -12.69 -6.42 -7.05
CA GLU A 99 -12.16 -5.14 -7.53
C GLU A 99 -11.41 -4.47 -6.39
N LEU A 100 -10.12 -4.21 -6.62
CA LEU A 100 -9.20 -3.71 -5.62
C LEU A 100 -8.73 -2.30 -6.00
N ASN A 101 -8.67 -1.41 -5.02
CA ASN A 101 -8.07 -0.08 -5.16
C ASN A 101 -7.27 0.24 -3.90
N TRP A 102 -6.13 0.90 -4.06
CA TRP A 102 -5.27 1.29 -2.93
C TRP A 102 -4.47 2.55 -3.26
N LYS A 103 -3.86 3.14 -2.24
CA LYS A 103 -2.90 4.22 -2.35
C LYS A 103 -1.49 3.70 -2.06
N LEU A 104 -0.51 4.37 -2.64
CA LEU A 104 0.91 4.12 -2.40
C LEU A 104 1.67 5.40 -2.69
N ASP A 105 2.47 5.81 -1.72
CA ASP A 105 3.39 6.94 -1.83
C ASP A 105 4.80 6.47 -2.20
N GLY A 106 5.51 7.31 -2.95
CA GLY A 106 6.84 6.99 -3.46
C GLY A 106 6.84 6.11 -4.72
N PHE A 107 8.04 5.69 -5.12
CA PHE A 107 8.29 4.88 -6.31
C PHE A 107 8.83 3.52 -5.90
N VAL A 108 8.21 2.45 -6.40
CA VAL A 108 8.58 1.06 -6.14
C VAL A 108 8.81 0.34 -7.47
N ASP A 109 9.55 -0.76 -7.46
CA ASP A 109 9.90 -1.49 -8.69
C ASP A 109 8.71 -2.32 -9.17
N GLU A 110 8.03 -2.98 -8.24
CA GLU A 110 6.84 -3.80 -8.48
C GLU A 110 5.91 -3.78 -7.27
N GLN A 111 4.70 -4.27 -7.48
CA GLN A 111 3.73 -4.55 -6.42
C GLN A 111 3.26 -5.99 -6.53
N ARG A 112 2.84 -6.58 -5.40
CA ARG A 112 2.45 -7.99 -5.33
C ARG A 112 1.09 -8.13 -4.69
N TYR A 113 0.19 -8.83 -5.38
CA TYR A 113 -1.15 -9.09 -4.87
C TYR A 113 -1.20 -10.46 -4.21
N TYR A 114 -1.65 -10.50 -2.96
CA TYR A 114 -1.84 -11.72 -2.18
C TYR A 114 -3.31 -11.89 -1.83
N CYS A 115 -3.81 -13.11 -2.02
CA CYS A 115 -5.18 -13.49 -1.71
C CYS A 115 -5.20 -14.93 -1.19
N SER A 116 -5.89 -15.16 -0.09
CA SER A 116 -5.95 -16.46 0.59
C SER A 116 -7.32 -16.64 1.26
N GLU A 117 -7.79 -17.89 1.38
CA GLU A 117 -8.98 -18.22 2.18
C GLU A 117 -8.68 -18.30 3.70
N THR A 118 -7.41 -18.15 4.09
CA THR A 118 -6.95 -18.09 5.48
C THR A 118 -6.13 -16.82 5.74
N PRO A 119 -6.04 -16.33 7.00
CA PRO A 119 -5.24 -15.15 7.34
C PRO A 119 -3.79 -15.26 6.83
N ILE A 120 -3.26 -14.16 6.29
CA ILE A 120 -1.92 -14.14 5.70
C ILE A 120 -0.89 -13.85 6.78
N ASN A 121 0.07 -14.76 6.95
CA ASN A 121 1.24 -14.56 7.80
C ASN A 121 2.31 -13.75 7.05
N THR A 122 2.64 -12.55 7.54
CA THR A 122 3.64 -11.67 6.93
C THR A 122 5.07 -12.19 7.04
N GLU A 123 5.34 -13.08 8.01
CA GLU A 123 6.66 -13.72 8.17
C GLU A 123 6.85 -14.92 7.24
N ASN A 124 5.77 -15.39 6.60
CA ASN A 124 5.78 -16.51 5.67
C ASN A 124 4.68 -16.32 4.63
N LEU A 125 4.91 -15.36 3.72
CA LEU A 125 3.95 -14.99 2.70
C LEU A 125 3.67 -16.16 1.74
N PRO A 126 2.42 -16.35 1.31
CA PRO A 126 2.12 -17.26 0.20
C PRO A 126 2.74 -16.73 -1.10
N VAL A 127 2.73 -17.54 -2.16
CA VAL A 127 3.11 -17.05 -3.49
C VAL A 127 2.14 -15.95 -3.92
N PRO A 128 2.61 -14.80 -4.45
CA PRO A 128 1.71 -13.77 -4.92
C PRO A 128 0.84 -14.30 -6.06
N LYS A 129 -0.45 -13.98 -6.03
CA LYS A 129 -1.41 -14.36 -7.08
C LYS A 129 -1.18 -13.54 -8.35
N ALA A 130 -0.67 -12.31 -8.22
CA ALA A 130 -0.21 -11.50 -9.34
C ALA A 130 0.96 -10.60 -8.95
N VAL A 131 1.84 -10.33 -9.92
CA VAL A 131 2.88 -9.29 -9.85
C VAL A 131 2.45 -8.14 -10.77
N LEU A 132 2.42 -6.95 -10.21
CA LEU A 132 1.87 -5.73 -10.81
C LEU A 132 2.99 -4.70 -10.99
N ALA A 133 2.80 -3.78 -11.93
CA ALA A 133 3.71 -2.64 -12.09
C ALA A 133 3.77 -1.76 -10.83
N GLY A 134 4.90 -1.12 -10.58
CA GLY A 134 5.10 -0.27 -9.39
C GLY A 134 4.17 0.95 -9.30
N ASP A 135 3.62 1.39 -10.42
CA ASP A 135 2.65 2.49 -10.53
C ASP A 135 1.18 2.03 -10.49
N ALA A 136 0.89 0.73 -10.41
CA ALA A 136 -0.47 0.22 -10.31
C ALA A 136 -1.18 0.76 -9.04
N ARG A 137 -2.47 1.10 -9.16
CA ARG A 137 -3.32 1.56 -8.04
C ARG A 137 -4.66 0.83 -7.95
N ALA A 138 -4.88 -0.07 -8.89
CA ALA A 138 -6.07 -0.90 -8.96
C ALA A 138 -5.72 -2.25 -9.59
N TYR A 139 -6.51 -3.27 -9.24
CA TYR A 139 -6.43 -4.60 -9.85
C TYR A 139 -7.79 -5.28 -9.80
N VAL A 140 -8.05 -6.16 -10.76
CA VAL A 140 -9.27 -6.98 -10.81
C VAL A 140 -8.86 -8.44 -10.78
N ASP A 141 -9.28 -9.16 -9.75
CA ASP A 141 -9.10 -10.59 -9.62
C ASP A 141 -10.40 -11.31 -10.01
N THR A 142 -10.41 -11.95 -11.17
CA THR A 142 -11.58 -12.68 -11.69
C THR A 142 -11.60 -14.16 -11.30
N ASP A 143 -10.60 -14.65 -10.59
CA ASP A 143 -10.49 -16.05 -10.17
C ASP A 143 -10.97 -16.19 -8.73
N ILE A 144 -12.26 -15.93 -8.53
CA ILE A 144 -12.90 -15.81 -7.22
C ILE A 144 -14.14 -16.70 -7.16
N GLU A 145 -14.26 -17.49 -6.09
CA GLU A 145 -15.44 -18.30 -5.83
C GLU A 145 -16.43 -17.53 -4.94
N ALA A 146 -17.73 -17.68 -5.21
CA ALA A 146 -18.78 -17.15 -4.35
C ALA A 146 -18.92 -17.98 -3.07
N GLY A 147 -19.38 -17.35 -1.97
CA GLY A 147 -19.57 -18.02 -0.69
C GLY A 147 -18.27 -18.34 0.07
N ARG A 148 -17.19 -17.62 -0.21
CA ARG A 148 -15.88 -17.75 0.45
C ARG A 148 -15.53 -16.47 1.19
N THR A 149 -14.62 -16.58 2.15
CA THR A 149 -13.98 -15.44 2.80
C THR A 149 -12.54 -15.37 2.36
N TYR A 150 -12.10 -14.20 1.92
CA TYR A 150 -10.75 -13.94 1.43
C TYR A 150 -10.04 -12.91 2.30
N TYR A 151 -8.76 -13.16 2.52
CA TYR A 151 -7.78 -12.29 3.16
C TYR A 151 -6.86 -11.75 2.09
N VAL A 152 -6.86 -10.43 1.94
CA VAL A 152 -6.19 -9.75 0.84
C VAL A 152 -5.15 -8.77 1.36
N ARG A 153 -3.97 -8.78 0.75
CA ARG A 153 -2.88 -7.83 1.00
C ARG A 153 -2.22 -7.41 -0.30
N ILE A 154 -1.69 -6.18 -0.33
CA ILE A 154 -0.82 -5.70 -1.40
C ILE A 154 0.56 -5.44 -0.82
N GLY A 155 1.58 -6.01 -1.46
CA GLY A 155 2.98 -5.74 -1.20
C GLY A 155 3.51 -4.70 -2.18
N SER A 156 4.44 -3.89 -1.70
CA SER A 156 5.25 -3.00 -2.54
C SER A 156 6.71 -3.43 -2.39
N VAL A 157 7.45 -3.44 -3.50
CA VAL A 157 8.82 -3.99 -3.54
C VAL A 157 9.79 -2.95 -4.09
N LYS A 158 10.87 -2.69 -3.37
CA LYS A 158 11.97 -1.84 -3.82
C LYS A 158 13.32 -2.49 -3.52
N ASN A 159 14.16 -2.63 -4.53
CA ASN A 159 15.48 -3.28 -4.46
C ASN A 159 15.44 -4.63 -3.73
N GLY A 160 14.40 -5.43 -3.99
CA GLY A 160 14.21 -6.75 -3.39
C GLY A 160 13.66 -6.74 -1.95
N ILE A 161 13.46 -5.58 -1.32
CA ILE A 161 12.78 -5.47 -0.02
C ILE A 161 11.30 -5.26 -0.26
N GLU A 162 10.46 -6.00 0.47
CA GLU A 162 9.01 -5.91 0.38
C GLU A 162 8.39 -5.34 1.67
N LYS A 163 7.42 -4.42 1.52
CA LYS A 163 6.57 -3.93 2.60
C LYS A 163 5.10 -4.22 2.28
N ILE A 164 4.39 -4.74 3.26
CA ILE A 164 3.05 -5.32 3.09
C ILE A 164 1.99 -4.39 3.72
N SER A 165 0.85 -4.23 3.03
CA SER A 165 -0.30 -3.48 3.52
C SER A 165 -0.94 -4.12 4.76
N ALA A 166 -1.83 -3.37 5.42
CA ALA A 166 -2.81 -3.97 6.31
C ALA A 166 -3.64 -5.03 5.57
N GLU A 167 -4.09 -6.05 6.29
CA GLU A 167 -4.96 -7.09 5.74
C GLU A 167 -6.38 -6.57 5.54
N LYS A 168 -6.97 -6.93 4.40
CA LYS A 168 -8.38 -6.70 4.13
C LYS A 168 -9.13 -8.02 4.09
N LEU A 169 -10.13 -8.15 4.96
CA LEU A 169 -11.11 -9.24 4.91
C LEU A 169 -12.25 -8.85 3.96
N VAL A 170 -12.59 -9.74 3.04
CA VAL A 170 -13.77 -9.63 2.18
C VAL A 170 -14.49 -10.97 2.12
N THR A 171 -15.82 -10.95 2.18
CA THR A 171 -16.64 -12.15 1.98
C THR A 171 -17.40 -12.04 0.67
N SER A 172 -17.42 -13.13 -0.09
CA SER A 172 -18.26 -13.29 -1.28
C SER A 172 -19.61 -13.94 -0.93
N GLU A 173 -19.93 -14.12 0.35
CA GLU A 173 -21.26 -14.53 0.79
C GLU A 173 -22.28 -13.43 0.51
N LYS A 174 -23.31 -13.79 -0.25
CA LYS A 174 -24.50 -12.97 -0.38
C LYS A 174 -25.36 -13.18 0.85
N LEU A 175 -25.46 -12.17 1.71
CA LEU A 175 -26.43 -12.19 2.80
C LEU A 175 -27.85 -12.15 2.20
N LEU A 176 -28.48 -13.32 2.09
CA LEU A 176 -29.89 -13.43 1.74
C LEU A 176 -30.70 -13.23 3.01
N VAL A 177 -31.19 -12.00 3.21
CA VAL A 177 -32.13 -11.69 4.29
C VAL A 177 -33.52 -12.13 3.85
N PHE A 178 -33.97 -13.29 4.33
CA PHE A 178 -35.36 -13.71 4.21
C PHE A 178 -36.17 -13.05 5.33
N LEU A 179 -36.88 -11.97 5.02
CA LEU A 179 -37.90 -11.42 5.92
C LEU A 179 -39.23 -12.15 5.65
N PRO A 180 -39.71 -13.02 6.56
CA PRO A 180 -41.06 -13.53 6.44
C PRO A 180 -42.03 -12.34 6.56
N LEU A 181 -42.73 -12.02 5.48
CA LEU A 181 -43.79 -11.00 5.45
C LEU A 181 -45.08 -11.54 6.10
N THR A 182 -44.98 -11.97 7.36
CA THR A 182 -46.13 -12.39 8.18
C THR A 182 -46.84 -11.20 8.82
N THR A 183 -46.20 -10.02 8.82
CA THR A 183 -46.71 -8.75 9.37
C THR A 183 -46.25 -7.57 8.50
N ASN A 184 -46.81 -6.37 8.73
CA ASN A 184 -46.35 -5.14 8.08
C ASN A 184 -44.86 -4.89 8.42
N ALA A 185 -44.07 -4.54 7.41
CA ALA A 185 -42.65 -4.26 7.58
C ALA A 185 -42.43 -2.76 7.80
N VAL A 186 -41.52 -2.43 8.72
CA VAL A 186 -41.07 -1.06 8.94
C VAL A 186 -39.62 -0.97 8.47
N ASP A 187 -39.33 0.02 7.64
CA ASP A 187 -37.97 0.35 7.24
C ASP A 187 -37.22 0.95 8.43
N TYR A 188 -36.16 0.26 8.88
CA TYR A 188 -35.24 0.75 9.91
C TYR A 188 -34.10 1.62 9.33
N GLY A 189 -34.09 1.85 8.01
CA GLY A 189 -33.25 2.85 7.36
C GLY A 189 -33.71 4.29 7.63
N SER A 190 -32.98 5.26 7.08
CA SER A 190 -33.18 6.70 7.33
C SER A 190 -34.47 7.28 6.74
N LEU A 191 -35.23 6.50 5.97
CA LEU A 191 -36.43 6.96 5.26
C LEU A 191 -37.71 6.75 6.06
N GLY A 192 -37.69 5.96 7.14
CA GLY A 192 -38.84 5.76 8.04
C GLY A 192 -40.09 5.23 7.33
N LEU A 193 -39.92 4.45 6.27
CA LEU A 193 -41.02 3.97 5.44
C LEU A 193 -41.80 2.86 6.14
N THR A 194 -43.14 2.96 6.07
CA THR A 194 -44.04 1.88 6.47
C THR A 194 -44.55 1.14 5.25
N TRP A 195 -44.53 -0.20 5.31
CA TRP A 195 -44.98 -1.07 4.24
C TRP A 195 -46.14 -1.93 4.73
N SER A 196 -47.25 -1.89 4.01
CA SER A 196 -48.41 -2.74 4.30
C SER A 196 -48.41 -3.99 3.42
N LYS A 197 -48.69 -5.15 4.02
CA LYS A 197 -49.03 -6.35 3.25
C LYS A 197 -50.34 -6.11 2.48
N GLN A 198 -50.34 -6.37 1.17
CA GLN A 198 -51.58 -6.43 0.38
C GLN A 198 -51.77 -7.85 -0.19
N GLY A 199 -52.93 -8.44 0.10
CA GLY A 199 -53.35 -9.77 -0.38
C GLY A 199 -53.04 -10.95 0.56
N SER A 200 -53.46 -12.14 0.14
CA SER A 200 -53.20 -13.41 0.80
C SER A 200 -51.91 -14.07 0.27
N ILE A 201 -51.06 -14.54 1.18
CA ILE A 201 -49.86 -15.32 0.84
C ILE A 201 -50.08 -16.71 1.43
N THR A 202 -50.07 -17.73 0.58
CA THR A 202 -50.09 -19.12 1.03
C THR A 202 -48.72 -19.76 0.85
N HIS A 203 -48.33 -20.57 1.81
CA HIS A 203 -47.06 -21.29 1.77
C HIS A 203 -47.31 -22.77 1.46
N SER A 204 -46.47 -23.35 0.59
CA SER A 204 -46.34 -24.80 0.39
C SER A 204 -44.88 -25.23 0.60
N SER A 205 -44.61 -26.53 0.52
CA SER A 205 -43.24 -27.08 0.52
C SER A 205 -42.38 -26.59 -0.67
N GLU A 206 -42.99 -26.00 -1.69
CA GLU A 206 -42.34 -25.56 -2.93
C GLU A 206 -42.14 -24.04 -2.99
N GLY A 207 -42.72 -23.26 -2.06
CA GLY A 207 -42.54 -21.81 -2.01
C GLY A 207 -43.74 -21.04 -1.46
N ALA A 208 -43.67 -19.71 -1.59
CA ALA A 208 -44.76 -18.80 -1.28
C ALA A 208 -45.53 -18.45 -2.57
N TYR A 209 -46.85 -18.60 -2.54
CA TYR A 209 -47.75 -18.28 -3.64
C TYR A 209 -48.55 -17.04 -3.28
N PHE A 210 -48.60 -16.11 -4.22
CA PHE A 210 -49.37 -14.88 -4.14
C PHE A 210 -50.70 -15.13 -4.85
N ASN A 211 -51.78 -15.31 -4.10
CA ASN A 211 -53.02 -15.92 -4.63
C ASN A 211 -54.07 -14.92 -5.11
N ASP A 212 -53.71 -13.64 -5.27
CA ASP A 212 -54.66 -12.57 -5.52
C ASP A 212 -54.23 -11.73 -6.75
N ASP A 213 -55.18 -11.29 -7.58
CA ASP A 213 -54.99 -10.49 -8.82
C ASP A 213 -54.52 -9.04 -8.57
N VAL A 214 -53.99 -8.74 -7.38
CA VAL A 214 -53.47 -7.40 -7.06
C VAL A 214 -52.07 -7.25 -7.65
N ALA A 215 -51.92 -6.31 -8.59
CA ALA A 215 -50.67 -6.03 -9.31
C ALA A 215 -49.49 -5.52 -8.44
N SER A 216 -49.66 -5.43 -7.11
CA SER A 216 -48.63 -4.99 -6.17
C SER A 216 -48.84 -5.63 -4.79
N TRP A 217 -47.95 -6.55 -4.41
CA TRP A 217 -48.01 -7.26 -3.11
C TRP A 217 -47.34 -6.47 -1.97
N ILE A 218 -46.52 -5.48 -2.32
CA ILE A 218 -45.85 -4.55 -1.40
C ILE A 218 -46.20 -3.14 -1.84
N LYS A 219 -46.83 -2.38 -0.94
CA LYS A 219 -47.17 -0.97 -1.19
C LYS A 219 -46.56 -0.10 -0.10
N GLN A 220 -45.83 0.92 -0.51
CA GLN A 220 -45.39 1.99 0.38
C GLN A 220 -46.62 2.77 0.84
N THR A 221 -46.83 2.85 2.15
CA THR A 221 -47.84 3.75 2.72
C THR A 221 -47.12 4.96 3.26
N THR A 222 -47.31 6.12 2.64
CA THR A 222 -46.91 7.41 3.20
C THR A 222 -47.89 7.80 4.31
N HIS A 223 -47.35 8.23 5.44
CA HIS A 223 -48.10 8.95 6.47
C HIS A 223 -48.34 10.40 6.02
#